data_AF-A0A0B7NWK6-F1
#
_entry.id   AF-A0A0B7NWK6-F1
#
_cell.length_a   1.000
_cell.length_b   1.000
_cell.length_c   1.000
_cell.angle_alpha   90.00
_cell.angle_beta   90.00
_cell.angle_gamma   90.00
#
_symmetry.space_group_name_H-M   'P 1'
#
loop_
_entity.id
_entity.type
_entity.pdbx_description
1 polymer ?
#
loop_
_entity_poly.entity_id
_entity_poly.type
_entity_poly.pdbx_seq_one_letter_code
_entity_poly.pdbx_strand_id
1 'polypeptide(L)'
;MLAVAPEPVFAELYNGASLDQICRMGRWDSGSYQNLQWLRRDALEQQTFPAIEMWMQRLNDENDAPFQNRKTAAAFIKLILQLKKIILQDAVLWRQLDSKNRIFKEPVFSSAAFKQFEEDLVVHMEDIPTPSAMVLQETLPVIEKRFSEVLSEVKANNQATVAAVQHIVQQLLTTANSSTSNCKACAN
;
A
#
# COMPACT_ATOMS: atom_id res chain seq x y z
N MET A 1 38.05 10.30 15.67
CA MET A 1 37.32 11.30 14.87
C MET A 1 37.47 10.92 13.40
N LEU A 2 36.50 10.21 12.85
CA LEU A 2 36.45 9.88 11.42
C LEU A 2 35.38 10.78 10.80
N ALA A 3 35.83 11.69 9.93
CA ALA A 3 34.97 12.53 9.12
C ALA A 3 34.34 11.68 8.01
N VAL A 4 33.03 11.52 8.05
CA VAL A 4 32.25 10.88 6.97
C VAL A 4 31.94 11.97 5.95
N ALA A 5 32.40 11.78 4.72
CA ALA A 5 32.08 12.65 3.59
C ALA A 5 30.56 12.55 3.25
N PRO A 6 29.91 13.65 2.85
CA PRO A 6 28.51 13.60 2.43
C PRO A 6 28.38 12.93 1.06
N GLU A 7 27.55 11.87 1.02
CA GLU A 7 27.13 11.15 -0.18
C GLU A 7 26.48 12.07 -1.24
N PRO A 8 26.75 11.87 -2.54
CA PRO A 8 26.22 12.71 -3.62
C PRO A 8 24.86 12.20 -4.10
N VAL A 9 23.81 12.30 -3.29
CA VAL A 9 22.48 11.75 -3.67
C VAL A 9 21.62 12.73 -4.49
N PHE A 10 22.01 13.99 -4.62
CA PHE A 10 21.15 15.02 -5.24
C PHE A 10 21.58 15.52 -6.64
N ALA A 11 22.68 15.01 -7.20
CA ALA A 11 23.24 15.56 -8.44
C ALA A 11 22.73 14.94 -9.75
N GLU A 12 21.98 13.84 -9.73
CA GLU A 12 21.63 13.10 -10.97
C GLU A 12 20.20 13.32 -11.50
N LEU A 13 19.42 14.25 -10.94
CA LEU A 13 18.02 14.46 -11.41
C LEU A 13 17.87 15.31 -12.69
N TYR A 14 18.96 15.77 -13.32
CA TYR A 14 18.90 16.64 -14.50
C TYR A 14 19.27 15.99 -15.85
N ASN A 15 19.47 14.67 -15.89
CA ASN A 15 19.68 13.95 -17.15
C ASN A 15 18.51 13.02 -17.45
N GLY A 16 17.46 13.60 -18.08
CA GLY A 16 16.57 12.89 -18.99
C GLY A 16 16.02 11.54 -18.53
N ALA A 17 15.44 11.47 -17.32
CA ALA A 17 14.64 10.30 -16.94
C ALA A 17 13.46 10.17 -17.92
N SER A 18 13.30 9.00 -18.53
CA SER A 18 12.15 8.76 -19.41
C SER A 18 10.87 8.79 -18.58
N LEU A 19 9.76 9.20 -19.18
CA LEU A 19 8.44 9.22 -18.52
C LEU A 19 8.11 7.86 -17.89
N ASP A 20 8.59 6.78 -18.51
CA ASP A 20 8.43 5.40 -18.06
C ASP A 20 9.23 5.07 -16.78
N GLN A 21 10.41 5.68 -16.61
CA GLN A 21 11.19 5.57 -15.36
C GLN A 21 10.56 6.38 -14.22
N ILE A 22 10.00 7.55 -14.51
CA ILE A 22 9.30 8.39 -13.52
C ILE A 22 8.06 7.64 -12.98
N CYS A 23 7.29 7.00 -13.87
CA CYS A 23 6.15 6.16 -13.49
C CYS A 23 6.54 4.91 -12.69
N ARG A 24 7.76 4.37 -12.86
CA ARG A 24 8.24 3.20 -12.07
C ARG A 24 8.78 3.58 -10.70
N MET A 25 9.41 4.75 -10.55
CA MET A 25 9.98 5.20 -9.27
C MET A 25 8.91 5.72 -8.32
N GLY A 26 7.86 6.33 -8.85
CA GLY A 26 6.68 6.67 -8.08
C GLY A 26 5.67 5.54 -8.19
N ARG A 27 5.68 4.59 -7.24
CA ARG A 27 4.55 3.65 -7.04
C ARG A 27 3.34 4.40 -6.47
N TRP A 28 2.89 5.43 -7.19
CA TRP A 28 1.62 6.12 -6.99
C TRP A 28 0.62 5.29 -7.74
N ASP A 29 -0.06 4.38 -7.03
CA ASP A 29 -1.14 3.63 -7.62
C ASP A 29 -2.25 4.61 -8.04
N SER A 30 -2.40 4.80 -9.34
CA SER A 30 -3.37 5.72 -9.93
C SER A 30 -4.81 5.28 -9.63
N GLY A 31 -5.02 4.05 -9.16
CA GLY A 31 -6.30 3.55 -8.65
C GLY A 31 -6.73 4.16 -7.31
N SER A 32 -5.78 4.58 -6.46
CA SER A 32 -6.09 5.13 -5.12
C SER A 32 -6.76 6.52 -5.20
N TYR A 33 -6.38 7.34 -6.18
CA TYR A 33 -6.95 8.68 -6.36
C TYR A 33 -8.26 8.70 -7.15
N GLN A 34 -8.56 7.65 -7.91
CA GLN A 34 -9.83 7.54 -8.64
C GLN A 34 -11.01 7.33 -7.69
N ASN A 35 -10.81 6.59 -6.60
CA ASN A 35 -11.87 6.36 -5.60
C ASN A 35 -12.19 7.55 -4.71
N LEU A 36 -11.40 8.62 -4.74
CA LEU A 36 -11.69 9.85 -4.01
C LEU A 36 -12.46 10.87 -4.88
N GLN A 37 -12.73 10.58 -6.16
CA GLN A 37 -13.29 11.54 -7.13
C GLN A 37 -14.68 12.11 -6.79
N TRP A 38 -15.46 11.47 -5.91
CA TRP A 38 -16.91 11.72 -5.81
C TRP A 38 -17.35 12.60 -4.65
N LEU A 39 -16.47 12.99 -3.73
CA LEU A 39 -16.92 13.57 -2.47
C LEU A 39 -17.08 15.10 -2.54
N ARG A 40 -18.28 15.56 -2.94
CA ARG A 40 -18.83 16.94 -2.82
C ARG A 40 -17.79 18.08 -2.79
N ARG A 41 -16.95 18.13 -3.83
CA ARG A 41 -15.89 19.15 -3.97
C ARG A 41 -16.37 20.51 -4.45
N ASP A 42 -17.51 20.57 -5.12
CA ASP A 42 -17.92 21.75 -5.89
C ASP A 42 -18.05 23.02 -5.03
N ALA A 43 -18.55 22.89 -3.78
CA ALA A 43 -18.73 24.02 -2.87
C ALA A 43 -17.41 24.53 -2.25
N LEU A 44 -16.41 23.66 -2.09
CA LEU A 44 -15.08 24.00 -1.57
C LEU A 44 -14.17 24.54 -2.66
N GLU A 45 -14.30 23.98 -3.86
CA GLU A 45 -13.57 24.46 -5.01
C GLU A 45 -13.96 25.93 -5.30
N GLN A 46 -15.24 26.30 -5.23
CA GLN A 46 -15.62 27.71 -5.44
C GLN A 46 -15.08 28.69 -4.38
N GLN A 47 -14.71 28.21 -3.19
CA GLN A 47 -14.17 29.06 -2.11
C GLN A 47 -12.65 29.20 -2.17
N THR A 48 -11.95 28.31 -2.89
CA THR A 48 -10.49 28.28 -2.92
C THR A 48 -10.03 28.76 -4.29
N PHE A 49 -9.31 29.88 -4.37
CA PHE A 49 -8.84 30.47 -5.63
C PHE A 49 -9.94 30.88 -6.66
N PRO A 50 -10.95 31.68 -6.28
CA PRO A 50 -12.11 31.99 -7.13
C PRO A 50 -11.78 32.70 -8.46
N ALA A 51 -10.59 33.29 -8.57
CA ALA A 51 -10.14 33.95 -9.79
C ALA A 51 -9.77 32.94 -10.90
N ILE A 52 -9.41 31.70 -10.55
CA ILE A 52 -8.85 30.72 -11.48
C ILE A 52 -9.90 30.26 -12.48
N GLU A 53 -11.13 30.05 -12.03
CA GLU A 53 -12.26 29.64 -12.87
C GLU A 53 -12.61 30.74 -13.88
N MET A 54 -12.61 32.01 -13.44
CA MET A 54 -12.78 33.17 -14.31
C MET A 54 -11.67 33.24 -15.37
N TRP A 55 -10.41 33.06 -14.98
CA TRP A 55 -9.29 33.09 -15.94
C TRP A 55 -9.33 31.90 -16.90
N MET A 56 -9.76 30.72 -16.45
CA MET A 56 -9.96 29.57 -17.32
C MET A 56 -11.04 29.83 -18.37
N GLN A 57 -12.15 30.46 -17.97
CA GLN A 57 -13.22 30.85 -18.90
C GLN A 57 -12.71 31.86 -19.93
N ARG A 58 -11.99 32.91 -19.50
CA ARG A 58 -11.41 33.91 -20.42
C ARG A 58 -10.41 33.33 -21.41
N LEU A 59 -9.58 32.37 -20.99
CA LEU A 59 -8.64 31.71 -21.91
C LEU A 59 -9.32 30.79 -22.92
N ASN A 60 -10.51 30.27 -22.58
CA ASN A 60 -11.33 29.46 -23.47
C ASN A 60 -12.26 30.28 -24.38
N ASP A 61 -12.48 31.57 -24.09
CA ASP A 61 -13.27 32.45 -24.94
C ASP A 61 -12.49 32.82 -26.21
N GLU A 62 -13.00 32.41 -27.36
CA GLU A 62 -12.41 32.67 -28.68
C GLU A 62 -12.54 34.14 -29.11
N ASN A 63 -13.42 34.92 -28.46
CA ASN A 63 -13.67 36.32 -28.81
C ASN A 63 -12.73 37.32 -28.12
N ASP A 64 -12.02 36.90 -27.07
CA ASP A 64 -11.08 37.76 -26.36
C ASP A 64 -9.78 37.90 -27.20
N ALA A 65 -9.19 39.09 -27.28
CA ALA A 65 -8.06 39.42 -28.17
C ALA A 65 -6.86 38.43 -28.08
N PRO A 66 -5.95 38.36 -29.09
CA PRO A 66 -4.94 37.31 -29.19
C PRO A 66 -3.88 37.45 -28.09
N PHE A 67 -4.13 36.80 -26.96
CA PHE A 67 -3.16 36.66 -25.88
C PHE A 67 -2.03 35.76 -26.39
N GLN A 68 -0.87 36.34 -26.73
CA GLN A 68 0.34 35.55 -26.91
C GLN A 68 0.56 34.76 -25.61
N ASN A 69 0.72 33.44 -25.72
CA ASN A 69 0.84 32.46 -24.62
C ASN A 69 -0.46 31.88 -24.02
N ARG A 70 -1.62 31.95 -24.71
CA ARG A 70 -2.86 31.23 -24.27
C ARG A 70 -2.64 29.77 -23.88
N LYS A 71 -1.84 29.02 -24.64
CA LYS A 71 -1.58 27.59 -24.39
C LYS A 71 -0.85 27.36 -23.06
N THR A 72 0.20 28.14 -22.79
CA THR A 72 0.98 28.04 -21.56
C THR A 72 0.17 28.50 -20.35
N ALA A 73 -0.58 29.61 -20.49
CA ALA A 73 -1.46 30.10 -19.44
C ALA A 73 -2.56 29.07 -19.11
N ALA A 74 -3.17 28.45 -20.12
CA ALA A 74 -4.20 27.42 -19.92
C ALA A 74 -3.61 26.17 -19.26
N ALA A 75 -2.41 25.75 -19.65
CA ALA A 75 -1.71 24.62 -19.00
C ALA A 75 -1.38 24.92 -17.53
N PHE A 76 -0.91 26.13 -17.23
CA PHE A 76 -0.65 26.57 -15.86
C PHE A 76 -1.91 26.61 -15.01
N ILE A 77 -3.01 27.18 -15.53
CA ILE A 77 -4.29 27.21 -14.82
C ILE A 77 -4.81 25.79 -14.54
N LYS A 78 -4.71 24.88 -15.52
CA LYS A 78 -5.03 23.46 -15.31
C LYS A 78 -4.18 22.85 -14.19
N LEU A 79 -2.88 23.16 -14.15
CA LEU A 79 -1.99 22.70 -13.08
C LEU A 79 -2.46 23.23 -11.71
N ILE A 80 -2.80 24.52 -11.59
CA ILE A 80 -3.26 25.07 -10.31
C ILE A 80 -4.60 24.45 -9.89
N LEU A 81 -5.52 24.18 -10.82
CA LEU A 81 -6.78 23.47 -10.52
C LEU A 81 -6.53 22.06 -9.97
N GLN A 82 -5.51 21.35 -10.48
CA GLN A 82 -5.12 20.04 -9.94
C GLN A 82 -4.47 20.16 -8.57
N LEU A 83 -3.53 21.11 -8.41
CA LEU A 83 -2.86 21.35 -7.13
C LEU A 83 -3.85 21.73 -6.02
N LYS A 84 -4.86 22.54 -6.34
CA LYS A 84 -5.94 22.89 -5.42
C LYS A 84 -6.66 21.66 -4.84
N LYS A 85 -6.92 20.66 -5.67
CA LYS A 85 -7.55 19.39 -5.22
C LYS A 85 -6.63 18.63 -4.27
N ILE A 86 -5.35 18.52 -4.62
CA ILE A 86 -4.34 17.83 -3.81
C ILE A 86 -4.19 18.54 -2.46
N ILE A 87 -4.04 19.88 -2.47
CA ILE A 87 -3.90 20.68 -1.26
C ILE A 87 -5.10 20.49 -0.33
N LEU A 88 -6.34 20.49 -0.85
CA LEU A 88 -7.53 20.30 -0.02
C LEU A 88 -7.62 18.89 0.58
N GLN A 89 -7.25 17.86 -0.18
CA GLN A 89 -7.18 16.48 0.30
C GLN A 89 -6.12 16.33 1.40
N ASP A 90 -4.90 16.78 1.13
CA ASP A 90 -3.78 16.64 2.07
C ASP A 90 -3.93 17.56 3.29
N ALA A 91 -4.66 18.68 3.17
CA ALA A 91 -4.94 19.57 4.29
C ALA A 91 -5.69 18.88 5.43
N VAL A 92 -6.56 17.90 5.13
CA VAL A 92 -7.27 17.12 6.15
C VAL A 92 -6.27 16.32 6.99
N LEU A 93 -5.37 15.59 6.33
CA LEU A 93 -4.32 14.83 7.00
C LEU A 93 -3.34 15.73 7.75
N TRP A 94 -2.94 16.84 7.12
CA TRP A 94 -2.02 17.78 7.72
C TRP A 94 -2.62 18.44 8.97
N ARG A 95 -3.93 18.71 8.98
CA ARG A 95 -4.62 19.27 10.15
C ARG A 95 -4.59 18.34 11.36
N GLN A 96 -4.62 17.02 11.14
CA GLN A 96 -4.47 16.05 12.23
C GLN A 96 -3.07 16.10 12.86
N LEU A 97 -2.04 16.38 12.05
CA LEU A 97 -0.65 16.47 12.50
C LEU A 97 -0.32 17.82 13.15
N ASP A 98 -0.79 18.92 12.56
CA ASP A 98 -0.52 20.29 13.02
C ASP A 98 -1.74 21.21 12.81
N SER A 99 -2.72 21.10 13.71
CA SER A 99 -3.91 21.97 13.68
C SER A 99 -3.62 23.45 13.93
N LYS A 100 -2.41 23.82 14.37
CA LYS A 100 -2.01 25.21 14.66
C LYS A 100 -1.39 25.90 13.45
N ASN A 101 -1.22 25.18 12.33
CA ASN A 101 -0.63 25.75 11.13
C ASN A 101 -1.38 27.00 10.65
N ARG A 102 -0.64 27.98 10.11
CA ARG A 102 -1.19 29.24 9.64
C ARG A 102 -2.21 29.05 8.52
N ILE A 103 -2.05 28.03 7.67
CA ILE A 103 -2.97 27.75 6.57
C ILE A 103 -4.41 27.49 7.07
N PHE A 104 -4.57 26.88 8.25
CA PHE A 104 -5.88 26.57 8.82
C PHE A 104 -6.61 27.77 9.44
N LYS A 105 -5.97 28.94 9.46
CA LYS A 105 -6.64 30.21 9.83
C LYS A 105 -7.45 30.79 8.67
N GLU A 106 -7.25 30.30 7.45
CA GLU A 106 -8.02 30.74 6.29
C GLU A 106 -9.49 30.33 6.43
N PRO A 107 -10.45 31.20 6.02
CA PRO A 107 -11.89 30.94 6.19
C PRO A 107 -12.37 29.64 5.56
N VAL A 108 -11.75 29.24 4.45
CA VAL A 108 -12.11 28.01 3.72
C VAL A 108 -12.03 26.77 4.62
N PHE A 109 -11.01 26.67 5.48
CA PHE A 109 -10.81 25.52 6.36
C PHE A 109 -11.67 25.57 7.64
N SER A 110 -12.36 26.69 7.89
CA SER A 110 -13.34 26.83 8.97
C SER A 110 -14.78 26.66 8.48
N SER A 111 -14.98 26.59 7.16
CA SER A 111 -16.29 26.46 6.53
C SER A 111 -16.98 25.14 6.89
N ALA A 112 -18.32 25.15 6.91
CA ALA A 112 -19.10 23.93 7.10
C ALA A 112 -18.82 22.88 6.01
N ALA A 113 -18.59 23.34 4.78
CA ALA A 113 -18.24 22.49 3.65
C ALA A 113 -16.91 21.75 3.90
N PHE A 114 -15.90 22.42 4.44
CA PHE A 114 -14.59 21.79 4.71
C PHE A 114 -14.69 20.78 5.85
N LYS A 115 -15.43 21.10 6.91
CA LYS A 115 -15.65 20.15 8.02
C LYS A 115 -16.35 18.88 7.57
N GLN A 116 -17.38 19.02 6.73
CA GLN A 116 -18.06 17.86 6.16
C GLN A 116 -17.14 17.04 5.25
N PHE A 117 -16.32 17.71 4.43
CA PHE A 117 -15.31 17.03 3.61
C PHE A 117 -14.26 16.30 4.45
N GLU A 118 -13.81 16.90 5.56
CA GLU A 118 -12.89 16.30 6.52
C GLU A 118 -13.48 15.04 7.17
N GLU A 119 -14.73 15.11 7.66
CA GLU A 119 -15.44 13.96 8.24
C GLU A 119 -15.59 12.81 7.24
N ASP A 120 -16.09 13.12 6.04
CA ASP A 120 -16.32 12.12 4.99
C ASP A 120 -15.00 11.48 4.50
N LEU A 121 -13.91 12.27 4.40
CA LEU A 121 -12.60 11.75 3.97
C LEU A 121 -11.98 10.82 5.02
N VAL A 122 -12.09 11.16 6.31
CA VAL A 122 -11.57 10.32 7.41
C VAL A 122 -12.25 8.96 7.42
N VAL A 123 -13.57 8.91 7.27
CA VAL A 123 -14.33 7.65 7.18
C VAL A 123 -13.81 6.78 6.02
N HIS A 124 -13.61 7.37 4.84
CA HIS A 124 -13.07 6.63 3.70
C HIS A 124 -11.65 6.13 3.91
N MET A 125 -10.81 6.84 4.67
CA MET A 125 -9.46 6.39 4.97
C MET A 125 -9.43 5.20 5.94
N GLU A 126 -10.40 5.09 6.83
CA GLU A 126 -10.55 3.93 7.72
C GLU A 126 -10.99 2.67 6.95
N ASP A 127 -11.78 2.84 5.89
CA ASP A 127 -12.27 1.74 5.05
C ASP A 127 -11.24 1.20 4.04
N ILE A 128 -10.16 1.93 3.77
CA ILE A 128 -9.12 1.49 2.82
C ILE A 128 -8.12 0.57 3.54
N PRO A 129 -7.99 -0.71 3.13
CA PRO A 129 -6.98 -1.59 3.70
C PRO A 129 -5.59 -0.98 3.50
N THR A 130 -4.85 -0.83 4.59
CA THR A 130 -3.47 -0.35 4.50
C THR A 130 -2.65 -1.29 3.60
N PRO A 131 -1.64 -0.79 2.85
CA PRO A 131 -0.78 -1.64 2.02
C PRO A 131 -0.18 -2.82 2.79
N SER A 132 0.14 -2.63 4.07
CA SER A 132 0.58 -3.69 4.97
C SER A 132 -0.49 -4.75 5.22
N ALA A 133 -1.76 -4.34 5.39
CA ALA A 133 -2.89 -5.26 5.53
C ALA A 133 -3.13 -6.07 4.24
N MET A 134 -2.98 -5.44 3.07
CA MET A 134 -3.08 -6.14 1.77
C MET A 134 -1.97 -7.17 1.59
N VAL A 135 -0.71 -6.82 1.90
CA VAL A 135 0.43 -7.76 1.83
C VAL A 135 0.25 -8.92 2.81
N LEU A 136 -0.28 -8.67 4.01
CA LEU A 136 -0.59 -9.73 4.96
C LEU A 136 -1.68 -10.66 4.41
N GLN A 137 -2.72 -10.11 3.78
CA GLN A 137 -3.80 -10.88 3.18
C GLN A 137 -3.31 -11.73 1.99
N GLU A 138 -2.38 -11.22 1.20
CA GLU A 138 -1.76 -11.97 0.08
C GLU A 138 -0.80 -13.06 0.55
N THR A 139 -0.14 -12.87 1.69
CA THR A 139 0.86 -13.83 2.21
C THR A 139 0.23 -14.92 3.08
N LEU A 140 -0.97 -14.70 3.64
CA LEU A 140 -1.68 -15.69 4.45
C LEU A 140 -1.85 -17.06 3.77
N PRO A 141 -2.31 -17.15 2.50
CA PRO A 141 -2.49 -18.43 1.82
C PRO A 141 -1.18 -19.18 1.60
N VAL A 142 -0.08 -18.44 1.39
CA VAL A 142 1.25 -19.04 1.23
C VAL A 142 1.71 -19.63 2.55
N ILE A 143 1.50 -18.92 3.65
CA ILE A 143 1.80 -19.40 5.01
C ILE A 143 0.97 -20.65 5.33
N GLU A 144 -0.33 -20.62 5.06
CA GLU A 144 -1.24 -21.75 5.29
C GLU A 144 -0.82 -22.99 4.50
N LYS A 145 -0.41 -22.80 3.24
CA LYS A 145 0.14 -23.88 2.40
C LYS A 145 1.41 -24.46 3.00
N ARG A 146 2.36 -23.62 3.44
CA ARG A 146 3.62 -24.08 4.05
C ARG A 146 3.38 -24.84 5.35
N PHE A 147 2.49 -24.35 6.21
CA PHE A 147 2.12 -25.08 7.42
C PHE A 147 1.50 -26.44 7.12
N SER A 148 0.63 -26.51 6.11
CA SER A 148 0.01 -27.77 5.69
C SER A 148 1.04 -28.77 5.14
N GLU A 149 2.00 -28.31 4.34
CA GLU A 149 3.12 -29.11 3.84
C GLU A 149 3.94 -29.70 4.99
N VAL A 150 4.36 -28.86 5.94
CA VAL A 150 5.14 -29.26 7.12
C VAL A 150 4.36 -30.26 7.99
N LEU A 151 3.07 -30.01 8.23
CA LEU A 151 2.23 -30.96 8.99
C LEU A 151 2.13 -32.32 8.30
N SER A 152 2.04 -32.33 6.97
CA SER A 152 2.01 -33.58 6.20
C SER A 152 3.34 -34.34 6.29
N GLU A 153 4.46 -33.63 6.24
CA GLU A 153 5.80 -34.22 6.30
C GLU A 153 6.08 -34.79 7.69
N VAL A 154 5.76 -34.04 8.75
CA VAL A 154 5.87 -34.51 10.14
C VAL A 154 5.01 -35.76 10.36
N LYS A 155 3.78 -35.78 9.83
CA LYS A 155 2.90 -36.94 9.93
C LYS A 155 3.50 -38.16 9.23
N ALA A 156 4.03 -37.99 8.01
CA ALA A 156 4.65 -39.07 7.25
C ALA A 156 5.89 -39.63 7.97
N ASN A 157 6.77 -38.75 8.48
CA ASN A 157 7.94 -39.16 9.25
C ASN A 157 7.55 -39.93 10.52
N ASN A 158 6.59 -39.43 11.28
CA ASN A 158 6.11 -40.13 12.48
C ASN A 158 5.53 -41.51 12.15
N GLN A 159 4.77 -41.64 11.06
CA GLN A 159 4.26 -42.95 10.60
C GLN A 159 5.39 -43.90 10.21
N ALA A 160 6.40 -43.42 9.49
CA ALA A 160 7.57 -44.21 9.12
C ALA A 160 8.35 -44.68 10.35
N THR A 161 8.56 -43.81 11.35
CA THR A 161 9.22 -44.17 12.60
C THR A 161 8.41 -45.21 13.38
N VAL A 162 7.09 -45.04 13.48
CA VAL A 162 6.22 -46.01 14.15
C VAL A 162 6.28 -47.37 13.45
N ALA A 163 6.23 -47.41 12.12
CA ALA A 163 6.33 -48.65 11.35
C ALA A 163 7.70 -49.34 11.56
N ALA A 164 8.79 -48.57 11.60
CA ALA A 164 10.13 -49.11 11.87
C ALA A 164 10.23 -49.70 13.28
N VAL A 165 9.70 -49.02 14.29
CA VAL A 165 9.66 -49.52 15.68
C VAL A 165 8.81 -50.79 15.78
N GLN A 166 7.64 -50.82 15.14
CA GLN A 166 6.78 -52.01 15.09
C GLN A 166 7.51 -53.20 14.45
N HIS A 167 8.25 -52.96 13.37
CA HIS A 167 9.04 -53.99 12.71
C HIS A 167 10.15 -54.55 13.62
N ILE A 168 10.88 -53.68 14.33
CA ILE A 168 11.91 -54.09 15.31
C ILE A 168 11.29 -54.96 16.41
N VAL A 169 10.17 -54.53 16.98
CA VAL A 169 9.45 -55.29 18.01
C VAL A 169 9.04 -56.67 17.48
N GLN A 170 8.51 -56.74 16.26
CA GLN A 170 8.11 -58.01 15.66
C GLN A 170 9.30 -58.95 15.43
N GLN A 171 10.45 -58.42 14.99
CA GLN A 171 11.68 -59.21 14.82
C GLN A 171 12.19 -59.77 16.15
N LEU A 172 12.14 -59.00 17.24
CA LEU A 172 12.56 -59.46 18.56
C LEU A 172 11.64 -60.58 19.08
N LEU A 173 10.33 -60.48 18.84
CA LEU A 173 9.36 -61.51 19.23
C LEU A 173 9.59 -62.83 18.47
N THR A 174 9.89 -62.78 17.16
CA THR A 174 10.13 -63.99 16.36
C THR A 174 11.46 -64.66 16.70
N THR A 175 12.51 -63.89 17.01
CA THR A 175 13.79 -64.45 17.48
C THR A 175 13.65 -65.08 18.87
N ALA A 176 12.97 -64.44 19.81
CA ALA A 176 12.74 -65.02 21.14
C ALA A 176 11.95 -66.35 21.08
N ASN A 177 10.91 -66.42 20.24
CA ASN A 177 10.08 -67.62 20.12
C ASN A 177 10.84 -68.79 19.46
N SER A 178 11.70 -68.53 18.47
CA SER A 178 12.49 -69.57 17.81
C SER A 178 13.65 -70.09 18.67
N SER A 179 14.25 -69.26 19.53
CA SER A 179 15.21 -69.72 20.53
C SER A 179 14.56 -70.62 21.58
N THR A 180 13.32 -70.33 21.97
CA THR A 180 12.59 -71.11 22.99
C THR A 180 12.14 -72.49 22.47
N SER A 181 11.81 -72.61 21.17
CA SER A 181 11.50 -73.91 20.54
C SER A 181 12.74 -74.79 20.38
N ASN A 182 13.90 -74.22 20.06
CA ASN A 182 15.15 -74.98 19.91
C ASN A 182 15.69 -75.49 21.25
N CYS A 183 15.53 -74.74 22.35
CA CYS A 183 15.93 -75.23 23.69
C CYS A 183 15.07 -76.40 24.19
N LYS A 184 13.80 -76.50 23.79
CA LYS A 184 12.94 -77.65 24.15
C LYS A 184 13.26 -78.92 23.35
N ALA A 185 13.83 -78.80 22.16
CA ALA A 185 14.19 -79.95 21.32
C ALA A 185 15.48 -80.66 21.78
N CYS A 186 16.37 -79.99 22.52
CA CYS A 186 17.61 -80.58 23.04
C CYS A 186 17.46 -81.26 24.42
N ALA A 187 16.26 -81.26 25.00
CA ALA A 187 15.99 -81.79 26.33
C ALA A 187 15.28 -83.17 26.34
N ASN A 188 15.08 -83.79 25.17
CA ASN A 188 14.57 -85.16 25.02
C ASN A 188 15.64 -86.11 24.49
#